data_AF-A0AAU2U2K6-F1
#
_entry.id   AF-A0AAU2U2K6-F1
#
_cell.length_a   1.000
_cell.length_b   1.000
_cell.length_c   1.000
_cell.angle_alpha   90.00
_cell.angle_beta   90.00
_cell.angle_gamma   90.00
#
_symmetry.space_group_name_H-M   'P 1'
#
loop_
_entity.id
_entity.type
_entity.pdbx_description
1 polymer ?
#
loop_
_entity_poly.entity_id
_entity_poly.type
_entity_poly.pdbx_seq_one_letter_code
_entity_poly.pdbx_strand_id
1 'polypeptide(L)'
;MANRWHTVLEGGLQPESIGDVVTRAGERAGIEIRFTGHSPRRGLATSSRLKGHDQIVIAKQGGWAPHSKVLAGYLEVVDQWEDNALLGVL
;
A
#
# COMPACT_ATOMS: atom_id res chain seq x y z
N MET A 1 -20.99 11.55 2.02
CA MET A 1 -20.29 10.88 0.89
C MET A 1 -21.32 10.04 0.14
N ALA A 2 -21.28 9.97 -1.20
CA ALA A 2 -22.29 9.24 -1.97
C ALA A 2 -21.91 7.76 -2.14
N ASN A 3 -22.85 6.84 -1.92
CA ASN A 3 -22.65 5.41 -2.14
C ASN A 3 -22.80 5.04 -3.63
N ARG A 4 -22.68 3.74 -3.95
CA ARG A 4 -22.81 3.20 -5.31
C ARG A 4 -24.19 3.42 -5.99
N TRP A 5 -25.18 3.89 -5.24
CA TRP A 5 -26.54 4.19 -5.70
C TRP A 5 -26.80 5.70 -5.74
N HIS A 6 -25.74 6.52 -5.72
CA HIS A 6 -25.81 7.98 -5.69
C HIS A 6 -26.56 8.55 -4.47
N THR A 7 -26.70 7.77 -3.40
CA THR A 7 -27.30 8.23 -2.15
C THR A 7 -26.25 8.86 -1.26
N VAL A 8 -26.48 10.10 -0.83
CA VAL A 8 -25.64 10.74 0.19
C VAL A 8 -26.00 10.15 1.55
N LEU A 9 -25.02 9.50 2.18
CA LEU A 9 -25.16 9.00 3.55
C LEU A 9 -24.70 10.09 4.53
N GLU A 10 -25.32 10.12 5.72
CA GLU A 10 -24.84 10.94 6.84
C GLU A 10 -23.47 10.47 7.37
N GLY A 11 -23.20 9.16 7.26
CA GLY A 11 -21.91 8.56 7.62
C GLY A 11 -20.88 8.49 6.48
N GLY A 12 -19.65 8.13 6.83
CA GLY A 12 -18.60 7.77 5.87
C GLY A 12 -18.89 6.46 5.12
N LEU A 13 -18.14 6.19 4.05
CA LEU A 13 -18.21 4.87 3.40
C LEU A 13 -17.69 3.79 4.35
N GLN A 14 -18.34 2.62 4.30
CA GLN A 14 -17.87 1.44 5.02
C GLN A 14 -16.56 0.93 4.41
N PRO A 15 -15.58 0.49 5.22
CA PRO A 15 -14.32 -0.07 4.72
C PRO A 15 -14.51 -1.21 3.71
N GLU A 16 -15.51 -2.06 3.92
CA GLU A 16 -15.83 -3.18 3.05
C GLU A 16 -16.27 -2.68 1.66
N SER A 17 -17.06 -1.61 1.62
CA SER A 17 -17.52 -1.00 0.38
C SER A 17 -16.35 -0.42 -0.44
N ILE A 18 -15.33 0.12 0.24
CA ILE A 18 -14.10 0.58 -0.42
C ILE A 18 -13.31 -0.61 -0.96
N GLY A 19 -13.17 -1.68 -0.17
CA GLY A 19 -12.53 -2.92 -0.60
C GLY A 19 -13.16 -3.54 -1.84
N ASP A 20 -14.50 -3.55 -1.90
CA ASP A 20 -15.24 -4.01 -3.06
C ASP A 20 -15.01 -3.14 -4.30
N VAL A 21 -14.92 -1.82 -4.13
CA VAL A 21 -14.60 -0.90 -5.23
C VAL A 21 -13.21 -1.17 -5.78
N VAL A 22 -12.21 -1.36 -4.91
CA VAL A 22 -10.83 -1.69 -5.32
C VAL A 22 -10.77 -3.04 -6.04
N THR A 23 -11.45 -4.06 -5.51
CA THR A 23 -11.53 -5.39 -6.13
C THR A 23 -12.07 -5.30 -7.56
N ARG A 24 -13.24 -4.66 -7.73
CA ARG A 24 -13.85 -4.48 -9.06
C ARG A 24 -13.00 -3.64 -10.00
N ALA A 25 -12.26 -2.66 -9.47
CA ALA A 25 -11.35 -1.86 -10.29
C ALA A 25 -10.19 -2.71 -10.83
N GLY A 26 -9.62 -3.61 -10.01
CA GLY A 26 -8.60 -4.57 -10.45
C GLY A 26 -9.10 -5.53 -11.52
N GLU A 27 -10.30 -6.10 -11.33
CA GLU A 27 -10.95 -6.98 -12.30
C GLU A 27 -11.18 -6.27 -13.65
N ARG A 28 -11.73 -5.05 -13.63
CA ARG A 28 -11.93 -4.25 -14.86
C ARG A 28 -10.64 -3.85 -15.55
N ALA A 29 -9.54 -3.74 -14.80
CA ALA A 29 -8.23 -3.46 -15.35
C ALA A 29 -7.53 -4.71 -15.91
N GLY A 30 -8.15 -5.89 -15.82
CA GLY A 30 -7.57 -7.15 -16.31
C GLY A 30 -6.40 -7.64 -15.45
N ILE A 31 -6.33 -7.24 -14.18
CA ILE A 31 -5.25 -7.68 -13.28
C ILE A 31 -5.60 -9.08 -12.77
N GLU A 32 -4.71 -10.05 -13.02
CA GLU A 32 -4.92 -11.46 -12.66
C GLU A 32 -4.92 -11.70 -11.14
N ILE A 33 -4.22 -10.86 -10.38
CA ILE A 33 -4.18 -10.93 -8.92
C ILE A 33 -5.31 -10.11 -8.30
N ARG A 34 -5.96 -10.67 -7.28
CA ARG A 34 -7.05 -9.99 -6.58
C ARG A 34 -6.52 -8.86 -5.71
N PHE A 35 -6.87 -7.62 -6.07
CA PHE A 35 -6.65 -6.46 -5.20
C PHE A 35 -7.74 -6.34 -4.15
N THR A 36 -7.33 -6.01 -2.93
CA THR A 36 -8.22 -5.69 -1.79
C THR A 36 -7.91 -4.28 -1.31
N GLY A 37 -8.71 -3.74 -0.37
CA GLY A 37 -8.54 -2.36 0.11
C GLY A 37 -7.13 -2.01 0.63
N HIS A 38 -6.36 -2.99 1.11
CA HIS A 38 -4.98 -2.78 1.57
C HIS A 38 -3.93 -2.86 0.46
N SER A 39 -4.25 -3.43 -0.70
CA SER A 39 -3.30 -3.60 -1.81
C SER A 39 -2.70 -2.27 -2.28
N PRO A 40 -3.48 -1.18 -2.51
CA PRO A 40 -2.91 0.11 -2.90
C PRO A 40 -2.01 0.72 -1.82
N ARG A 41 -2.35 0.51 -0.53
CA ARG A 41 -1.56 1.03 0.60
C ARG A 41 -0.18 0.36 0.66
N ARG A 42 -0.11 -0.95 0.45
CA ARG A 42 1.18 -1.67 0.28
C ARG A 42 1.91 -1.21 -0.98
N GLY A 43 1.20 -1.08 -2.09
CA GLY A 43 1.76 -0.60 -3.36
C GLY A 43 2.41 0.78 -3.26
N LEU A 44 1.83 1.69 -2.47
CA LEU A 44 2.42 3.00 -2.17
C LEU A 44 3.79 2.85 -1.49
N ALA A 45 3.88 2.05 -0.43
CA ALA A 45 5.14 1.88 0.30
C ALA A 45 6.23 1.26 -0.59
N THR A 46 5.92 0.16 -1.26
CA THR A 46 6.86 -0.56 -2.13
C THR A 46 7.30 0.29 -3.32
N SER A 47 6.37 0.97 -4.01
CA SER A 47 6.70 1.81 -5.17
C SER A 47 7.50 3.05 -4.81
N SER A 48 7.21 3.68 -3.66
CA SER A 48 8.01 4.80 -3.17
C SER A 48 9.42 4.36 -2.81
N ARG A 49 9.58 3.19 -2.18
CA ARG A 49 10.90 2.64 -1.84
C ARG A 49 11.71 2.26 -3.07
N LEU A 50 11.08 1.68 -4.09
CA LEU A 50 11.71 1.41 -5.40
C LEU A 50 12.26 2.69 -6.06
N LYS A 51 11.67 3.85 -5.78
CA LYS A 51 12.18 5.16 -6.22
C LYS A 51 13.22 5.78 -5.30
N GLY A 52 13.71 5.04 -4.31
CA GLY A 52 14.73 5.49 -3.36
C GLY A 52 14.24 6.44 -2.27
N HIS A 53 12.92 6.60 -2.09
CA HIS A 53 12.42 7.45 -1.01
C HIS A 53 12.75 6.87 0.38
N ASP A 54 13.05 7.76 1.32
CA ASP A 54 13.37 7.41 2.70
C ASP A 54 12.18 6.83 3.45
N GLN A 55 12.44 5.84 4.32
CA GLN A 55 11.41 5.13 5.06
C GLN A 55 10.57 6.05 5.97
N ILE A 56 11.16 7.10 6.54
CA ILE A 56 10.46 8.03 7.44
C ILE A 56 9.52 8.92 6.63
N VAL A 57 9.91 9.31 5.43
CA VAL A 57 9.05 10.05 4.50
C VAL A 57 7.85 9.20 4.08
N ILE A 58 8.09 7.93 3.71
CA ILE A 58 7.04 6.97 3.36
C ILE A 58 6.12 6.72 4.56
N ALA A 59 6.68 6.54 5.75
CA ALA A 59 5.94 6.35 6.99
C ALA A 59 4.99 7.50 7.26
N LYS A 60 5.47 8.74 7.18
CA LYS A 60 4.66 9.95 7.37
C LYS A 60 3.53 10.05 6.34
N GLN A 61 3.83 9.82 5.06
CA GLN A 61 2.83 9.92 3.99
C GLN A 61 1.71 8.90 4.12
N GLY A 62 2.03 7.65 4.49
CA GLY A 62 1.02 6.63 4.68
C GLY A 62 0.46 6.55 6.10
N GLY A 63 0.96 7.32 7.06
CA GLY A 63 0.48 7.30 8.44
C GLY A 63 0.91 6.05 9.21
N TRP A 64 2.11 5.53 8.94
CA TRP A 64 2.75 4.53 9.81
C TRP A 64 3.59 5.22 10.89
N ALA A 65 3.79 4.53 12.01
CA ALA A 65 4.81 4.91 12.96
C ALA A 65 6.21 4.89 12.29
N PRO A 66 7.14 5.78 12.67
CA PRO A 66 8.48 5.89 12.06
C PRO A 66 9.26 4.58 11.93
N HIS A 67 9.05 3.62 12.84
CA HIS A 67 9.70 2.30 12.84
C HIS A 67 8.67 1.17 12.83
N SER A 68 7.60 1.32 12.04
CA SER A 68 6.54 0.32 11.94
C SER A 68 7.06 -1.00 11.37
N LYS A 69 6.86 -2.11 12.09
CA LYS A 69 7.15 -3.46 11.60
C LYS A 69 6.39 -3.81 10.32
N VAL A 70 5.15 -3.34 10.19
CA VAL A 70 4.32 -3.55 9.00
C VAL A 70 4.93 -2.85 7.79
N LEU A 71 5.39 -1.61 7.97
CA LEU A 71 6.06 -0.87 6.90
C LEU A 71 7.38 -1.55 6.53
N ALA A 72 8.20 -1.93 7.51
CA ALA A 72 9.46 -2.62 7.27
C ALA A 72 9.29 -3.86 6.38
N GLY A 73 8.28 -4.70 6.64
CA GLY A 73 8.01 -5.87 5.79
C GLY A 73 7.57 -5.53 4.36
N TYR A 74 7.00 -4.34 4.09
CA TYR A 74 6.71 -3.88 2.73
C TYR A 74 7.96 -3.36 2.01
N LEU A 75 8.91 -2.78 2.75
CA LEU A 75 10.18 -2.26 2.23
C LEU A 75 11.18 -3.40 1.97
N GLU A 76 11.21 -4.41 2.84
CA GLU A 76 12.06 -5.60 2.70
C GLU A 76 11.89 -6.30 1.35
N VAL A 77 10.68 -6.32 0.78
CA VAL A 77 10.43 -6.86 -0.57
C VAL A 77 11.32 -6.21 -1.63
N VAL A 78 11.63 -4.93 -1.46
CA VAL A 78 12.51 -4.14 -2.33
C VAL A 78 13.98 -4.33 -1.93
N ASP A 79 14.28 -4.21 -0.64
CA ASP A 79 15.65 -4.10 -0.14
C ASP A 79 16.39 -5.46 -0.05
N GLN A 80 15.66 -6.58 0.06
CA GLN A 80 16.21 -7.92 0.34
C GLN A 80 17.30 -8.42 -0.65
N TRP A 81 17.35 -7.86 -1.86
CA TRP A 81 18.30 -8.28 -2.90
C TRP A 81 19.48 -7.31 -3.06
N GLU A 82 19.36 -6.08 -2.56
CA GLU A 82 20.33 -5.00 -2.77
C GLU A 82 21.11 -4.68 -1.49
N ASP A 83 20.48 -4.80 -0.32
CA ASP A 83 21.05 -4.38 0.97
C ASP A 83 21.69 -5.56 1.73
N ASN A 84 22.74 -6.14 1.14
CA ASN A 84 23.50 -7.21 1.77
C ASN A 84 24.52 -6.64 2.76
N ALA A 85 24.33 -6.92 4.04
CA ALA A 85 25.22 -6.45 5.12
C ALA A 85 26.68 -6.93 5.00
N LEU A 86 26.97 -7.95 4.20
CA LEU A 86 28.32 -8.46 3.95
C LEU A 86 28.99 -7.85 2.72
N LEU A 87 28.24 -7.08 1.90
CA LEU A 87 28.77 -6.46 0.69
C LEU A 87 29.84 -5.42 1.06
N GLY A 88 31.09 -5.66 0.67
CA GLY A 88 32.21 -4.76 0.95
C GLY A 88 32.83 -4.89 2.36
N VAL A 89 32.38 -5.86 3.16
CA VAL A 89 32.97 -6.20 4.47
C VAL A 89 33.86 -7.46 4.38
N LEU A 90 33.69 -8.26 3.32
CA LEU A 90 34.49 -9.45 2.98
C LEU A 90 35.18 -9.28 1.63
#